data_AF-A0A844TWE5-F1
#
_entry.id   AF-A0A844TWE5-F1
#
_cell.length_a   1.000
_cell.length_b   1.000
_cell.length_c   1.000
_cell.angle_alpha   90.00
_cell.angle_beta   90.00
_cell.angle_gamma   90.00
#
_symmetry.space_group_name_H-M   'P 1'
#
loop_
_entity.id
_entity.type
_entity.pdbx_description
1 polymer ?
#
loop_
_entity_poly.entity_id
_entity_poly.type
_entity_poly.pdbx_seq_one_letter_code
_entity_poly.pdbx_strand_id
1 'polypeptide(L)'
;MKLTKLFSGVAILAFLFTSCSSDDNNEPIRPDNKDQIALGSILPIEGTYVFPHTPTMPLPFKFESNKITIIFEDKSNQTTAEDVYDVLSVYKNTSKDEIIKAVTKSKSTQEYKTFFFKDQKEESVLIHMDYSFPTQDEAIKSAYPTETKTTTKTITADNPHGNMKFGWLKLEKEEDKVQNMDKLKGVYGSEIIMKEGNPTAQYVFKINSDEDAFLFRANMGKGFGDSASFILKKVATDEAKGQLIYEVTGSTGYYEGRTGQYLTIYVKDISADGAKATFAIATKDGSNSVAGSKGDVVGKTIEEAKAIKAPEASQVWENDMMNYAHKWMPTTRE
;
A
#
# COMPACT_ATOMS: atom_id res chain seq x y z
N MET A 1 13.97 38.03 32.51
CA MET A 1 13.11 37.04 31.83
C MET A 1 13.90 36.34 30.75
N LYS A 2 14.00 35.00 30.86
CA LYS A 2 14.21 33.99 29.81
C LYS A 2 15.53 34.00 29.00
N LEU A 3 16.58 33.45 29.61
CA LEU A 3 17.62 32.67 28.93
C LEU A 3 17.30 31.17 29.15
N THR A 4 16.54 30.56 28.24
CA THR A 4 16.24 29.12 28.27
C THR A 4 16.07 28.60 26.84
N LYS A 5 17.15 28.65 26.05
CA LYS A 5 17.29 27.90 24.78
C LYS A 5 18.78 27.68 24.48
N LEU A 6 19.48 26.88 25.29
CA LEU A 6 20.81 26.37 24.92
C LEU A 6 21.26 25.10 25.68
N PHE A 7 20.36 24.38 26.37
CA PHE A 7 20.76 23.23 27.22
C PHE A 7 19.96 21.94 26.97
N SER A 8 19.52 21.68 25.73
CA SER A 8 18.94 20.38 25.34
C SER A 8 19.73 19.65 24.26
N GLY A 9 20.93 20.15 23.88
CA GLY A 9 21.75 19.58 22.81
C GLY A 9 22.97 18.75 23.23
N VAL A 10 23.21 18.50 24.53
CA VAL A 10 24.45 17.82 24.99
C VAL A 10 24.19 16.63 25.94
N ALA A 11 22.93 16.29 26.23
CA ALA A 11 22.63 15.20 27.18
C ALA A 11 22.62 13.78 26.59
N ILE A 12 22.89 13.59 25.28
CA ILE A 12 22.92 12.25 24.64
C ILE A 12 24.34 11.85 24.20
N LEU A 13 25.35 12.70 24.39
CA LEU A 13 26.76 12.43 24.00
C LEU A 13 27.67 11.99 25.17
N ALA A 14 27.13 11.86 26.39
CA ALA A 14 27.92 11.55 27.60
C ALA A 14 27.65 10.17 28.23
N PHE A 15 26.93 9.27 27.54
CA PHE A 15 26.75 7.87 27.99
C PHE A 15 27.49 6.82 27.13
N LEU A 16 28.41 7.25 26.25
CA LEU A 16 29.24 6.35 25.43
C LEU A 16 30.68 6.16 25.95
N PHE A 17 31.01 6.66 27.14
CA PHE A 17 32.33 6.45 27.75
C PHE A 17 32.22 5.97 29.21
N THR A 18 31.63 4.80 29.39
CA THR A 18 32.04 3.91 30.49
C THR A 18 32.30 2.53 29.90
N SER A 19 33.58 2.27 29.63
CA SER A 19 34.10 0.92 29.55
C SER A 19 33.85 0.24 30.89
N CYS A 20 32.84 -0.61 30.95
CA CYS A 20 32.80 -1.70 31.92
C CYS A 20 32.92 -2.99 31.11
N SER A 21 34.02 -3.69 31.35
CA SER A 21 34.28 -5.02 30.82
C SER A 21 33.10 -5.94 31.12
N SER A 22 32.52 -6.51 30.07
CA SER A 22 31.93 -7.84 30.14
C SER A 22 32.50 -8.64 28.98
N ASP A 23 33.47 -9.49 29.30
CA ASP A 23 33.74 -10.69 28.53
C ASP A 23 32.41 -11.44 28.38
N ASP A 24 31.86 -11.44 27.18
CA ASP A 24 30.98 -12.49 26.68
C ASP A 24 31.09 -12.48 25.14
N ASN A 25 31.97 -13.34 24.65
CA ASN A 25 32.22 -13.64 23.23
C ASN A 25 30.98 -14.24 22.55
N ASN A 26 29.94 -13.42 22.32
CA ASN A 26 28.84 -13.73 21.44
C ASN A 26 28.82 -12.74 20.26
N GLU A 27 29.96 -12.61 19.57
CA GLU A 27 29.91 -12.11 18.20
C GLU A 27 29.10 -13.11 17.36
N PRO A 28 28.03 -12.69 16.66
CA PRO A 28 27.32 -13.57 15.76
C PRO A 28 28.30 -14.16 14.75
N ILE A 29 28.26 -15.48 14.53
CA ILE A 29 29.01 -16.11 13.45
C ILE A 29 28.53 -15.48 12.14
N ARG A 30 29.43 -14.81 11.43
CA ARG A 30 29.11 -14.17 10.15
C ARG A 30 29.58 -15.08 9.03
N PRO A 31 28.69 -15.62 8.20
CA PRO A 31 29.08 -16.42 7.04
C PRO A 31 29.83 -15.52 6.05
N ASP A 32 30.91 -16.06 5.48
CA ASP A 32 31.78 -15.34 4.55
C ASP A 32 30.98 -14.84 3.34
N ASN A 33 31.15 -13.55 2.97
CA ASN A 33 30.55 -12.94 1.76
C ASN A 33 30.95 -13.63 0.43
N LYS A 34 31.85 -14.61 0.48
CA LYS A 34 32.41 -15.32 -0.69
C LYS A 34 31.35 -16.05 -1.51
N ASP A 35 30.20 -16.35 -0.91
CA ASP A 35 29.11 -17.13 -1.49
C ASP A 35 27.92 -16.27 -1.96
N GLN A 36 28.10 -14.96 -2.17
CA GLN A 36 27.04 -14.07 -2.67
C GLN A 36 27.14 -13.83 -4.18
N ILE A 37 26.03 -14.05 -4.88
CA ILE A 37 25.85 -13.71 -6.30
C ILE A 37 25.06 -12.41 -6.40
N ALA A 38 25.55 -11.45 -7.20
CA ALA A 38 24.80 -10.23 -7.51
C ALA A 38 23.60 -10.55 -8.41
N LEU A 39 22.41 -10.08 -8.01
CA LEU A 39 21.17 -10.19 -8.79
C LEU A 39 20.82 -8.91 -9.56
N GLY A 40 21.56 -7.82 -9.34
CA GLY A 40 21.30 -6.51 -9.94
C GLY A 40 20.71 -5.53 -8.93
N SER A 41 19.75 -4.72 -9.35
CA SER A 41 19.12 -3.65 -8.53
C SER A 41 17.62 -3.84 -8.36
N ILE A 42 17.11 -5.04 -8.64
CA ILE A 42 15.67 -5.36 -8.55
C ILE A 42 15.46 -6.30 -7.36
N LEU A 43 14.63 -5.88 -6.42
CA LEU A 43 14.19 -6.71 -5.30
C LEU A 43 13.22 -7.79 -5.81
N PRO A 44 13.49 -9.09 -5.58
CA PRO A 44 12.64 -10.19 -6.05
C PRO A 44 11.43 -10.46 -5.14
N ILE A 45 11.12 -9.53 -4.23
CA ILE A 45 10.02 -9.60 -3.27
C ILE A 45 9.18 -8.34 -3.43
N GLU A 46 7.89 -8.52 -3.68
CA GLU A 46 6.94 -7.42 -3.83
C GLU A 46 5.68 -7.68 -2.98
N GLY A 47 5.00 -6.59 -2.62
CA GLY A 47 3.75 -6.61 -1.86
C GLY A 47 3.85 -5.91 -0.51
N THR A 48 2.74 -5.85 0.20
CA THR A 48 2.68 -5.34 1.57
C THR A 48 2.72 -6.52 2.54
N TYR A 49 3.59 -6.43 3.54
CA TYR A 49 3.71 -7.41 4.60
C TYR A 49 3.67 -6.72 5.95
N VAL A 50 3.14 -7.38 6.97
CA VAL A 50 2.93 -6.80 8.29
C VAL A 50 3.75 -7.57 9.30
N PHE A 51 4.52 -6.84 10.11
CA PHE A 51 5.05 -7.37 11.36
C PHE A 51 4.02 -7.14 12.47
N PRO A 52 3.53 -8.20 13.14
CA PRO A 52 2.57 -8.07 14.23
C PRO A 52 3.27 -7.62 15.53
N HIS A 53 3.78 -6.39 15.55
CA HIS A 53 4.51 -5.83 16.70
C HIS A 53 3.65 -5.82 17.97
N THR A 54 2.38 -5.36 17.88
CA THR A 54 1.32 -5.63 18.86
C THR A 54 -0.04 -5.75 18.14
N PRO A 55 -1.09 -6.35 18.78
CA PRO A 55 -2.42 -6.44 18.16
C PRO A 55 -3.02 -5.09 17.73
N THR A 56 -2.59 -4.00 18.38
CA THR A 56 -3.10 -2.65 18.11
C THR A 56 -2.14 -1.78 17.32
N MET A 57 -0.89 -2.22 17.08
CA MET A 57 0.12 -1.49 16.31
C MET A 57 0.87 -2.47 15.40
N PRO A 58 0.25 -2.95 14.31
CA PRO A 58 1.00 -3.62 13.26
C PRO A 58 2.04 -2.65 12.66
N LEU A 59 3.16 -3.18 12.18
CA LEU A 59 4.17 -2.42 11.46
C LEU A 59 4.21 -2.89 10.00
N PRO A 60 3.56 -2.18 9.07
CA PRO A 60 3.57 -2.53 7.66
C PRO A 60 4.91 -2.24 6.98
N PHE A 61 5.27 -3.13 6.07
CA PHE A 61 6.40 -3.08 5.16
C PHE A 61 5.87 -3.20 3.74
N LYS A 62 6.13 -2.19 2.91
CA LYS A 62 5.83 -2.25 1.48
C LYS A 62 7.13 -2.52 0.71
N PHE A 63 7.15 -3.62 -0.03
CA PHE A 63 8.25 -3.99 -0.90
C PHE A 63 7.85 -3.71 -2.36
N GLU A 64 8.61 -2.85 -3.02
CA GLU A 64 8.55 -2.55 -4.45
C GLU A 64 9.91 -2.93 -5.06
N SER A 65 9.95 -3.27 -6.35
CA SER A 65 11.19 -3.69 -7.05
C SER A 65 12.41 -2.79 -6.79
N ASN A 66 12.22 -1.48 -6.63
CA ASN A 66 13.28 -0.50 -6.44
C ASN A 66 13.26 0.19 -5.07
N LYS A 67 12.36 -0.18 -4.16
CA LYS A 67 12.11 0.60 -2.93
C LYS A 67 11.51 -0.25 -1.82
N ILE A 68 11.92 0.03 -0.58
CA ILE A 68 11.32 -0.53 0.63
C ILE A 68 10.77 0.62 1.46
N THR A 69 9.51 0.53 1.88
CA THR A 69 8.89 1.51 2.78
C THR A 69 8.46 0.83 4.08
N ILE A 70 8.84 1.39 5.22
CA ILE A 70 8.35 1.01 6.55
C ILE A 70 7.36 2.08 6.99
N ILE A 71 6.15 1.67 7.37
CA ILE A 71 5.07 2.59 7.73
C ILE A 71 4.90 2.56 9.26
N PHE A 72 5.11 3.70 9.90
CA PHE A 72 4.88 3.89 11.33
C PHE A 72 3.57 4.65 11.53
N GLU A 73 2.53 3.96 11.97
CA GLU A 73 1.26 4.58 12.35
C GLU A 73 1.29 4.99 13.83
N ASP A 74 1.21 6.29 14.10
CA ASP A 74 0.91 6.78 15.45
C ASP A 74 -0.60 6.98 15.60
N LYS A 75 -1.26 5.99 16.22
CA LYS A 75 -2.70 6.03 16.49
C LYS A 75 -3.11 7.14 17.47
N SER A 76 -2.17 7.72 18.23
CA SER A 76 -2.47 8.81 19.16
C SER A 76 -2.63 10.17 18.47
N ASN A 77 -1.99 10.36 17.31
CA ASN A 77 -1.96 11.63 16.60
C ASN A 77 -2.49 11.58 15.16
N GLN A 78 -2.96 10.41 14.68
CA GLN A 78 -3.38 10.19 13.29
C GLN A 78 -2.30 10.57 12.26
N THR A 79 -1.03 10.49 12.66
CA THR A 79 0.10 10.78 11.78
C THR A 79 0.74 9.48 11.34
N THR A 80 0.87 9.32 10.03
CA THR A 80 1.65 8.23 9.42
C THR A 80 3.03 8.77 9.08
N ALA A 81 4.07 8.21 9.69
CA ALA A 81 5.45 8.46 9.30
C ALA A 81 5.95 7.32 8.42
N GLU A 82 6.69 7.63 7.38
CA GLU A 82 7.26 6.64 6.46
C GLU A 82 8.78 6.73 6.47
N ASP A 83 9.45 5.59 6.66
CA ASP A 83 10.86 5.45 6.33
C ASP A 83 11.00 4.76 4.98
N VAL A 84 11.53 5.51 4.02
CA VAL A 84 11.69 5.06 2.64
C VAL A 84 13.16 4.78 2.35
N TYR A 85 13.42 3.62 1.77
CA TYR A 85 14.74 3.13 1.40
C TYR A 85 14.78 2.81 -0.09
N ASP A 86 15.66 3.49 -0.84
CA ASP A 86 15.88 3.18 -2.25
C ASP A 86 16.79 1.93 -2.37
N VAL A 87 16.38 0.94 -3.16
CA VAL A 87 17.16 -0.28 -3.39
C VAL A 87 18.26 0.02 -4.40
N LEU A 88 19.52 -0.20 -3.98
CA LEU A 88 20.69 0.07 -4.80
C LEU A 88 21.23 -1.21 -5.46
N SER A 89 21.35 -2.27 -4.67
CA SER A 89 21.83 -3.56 -5.15
C SER A 89 21.25 -4.72 -4.35
N VAL A 90 21.10 -5.85 -5.02
CA VAL A 90 20.53 -7.08 -4.48
C VAL A 90 21.49 -8.23 -4.72
N TYR A 91 21.66 -9.06 -3.70
CA TYR A 91 22.51 -10.24 -3.72
C TYR A 91 21.72 -11.46 -3.24
N LYS A 92 22.05 -12.64 -3.74
CA LYS A 92 21.56 -13.92 -3.23
C LYS A 92 22.74 -14.75 -2.74
N ASN A 93 22.63 -15.32 -1.55
CA ASN A 93 23.62 -16.28 -1.06
C ASN A 93 23.38 -17.66 -1.70
N THR A 94 24.46 -18.35 -2.08
CA THR A 94 24.45 -19.69 -2.69
C THR A 94 24.36 -20.84 -1.69
N SER A 95 24.39 -20.54 -0.39
CA SER A 95 24.14 -21.52 0.67
C SER A 95 22.69 -22.02 0.65
N LYS A 96 22.44 -23.12 1.37
CA LYS A 96 21.15 -23.83 1.43
C LYS A 96 19.97 -22.96 1.85
N ASP A 97 20.21 -21.84 2.51
CA ASP A 97 19.16 -21.00 3.10
C ASP A 97 18.65 -19.91 2.13
N GLU A 98 19.19 -19.84 0.90
CA GLU A 98 18.76 -18.98 -0.21
C GLU A 98 18.51 -17.50 0.15
N ILE A 99 19.34 -16.95 1.03
CA ILE A 99 19.12 -15.61 1.61
C ILE A 99 19.27 -14.52 0.55
N ILE A 100 18.28 -13.63 0.45
CA ILE A 100 18.33 -12.41 -0.33
C ILE A 100 18.82 -11.26 0.55
N LYS A 101 19.73 -10.44 0.02
CA LYS A 101 20.26 -9.24 0.67
C LYS A 101 20.00 -8.03 -0.21
N ALA A 102 19.30 -7.03 0.30
CA ALA A 102 19.12 -5.73 -0.35
C ALA A 102 19.97 -4.67 0.35
N VAL A 103 20.88 -4.05 -0.39
CA VAL A 103 21.60 -2.85 0.03
C VAL A 103 20.78 -1.64 -0.41
N THR A 104 20.47 -0.78 0.54
CA THR A 104 19.55 0.33 0.35
C THR A 104 20.11 1.63 0.90
N LYS A 105 19.52 2.76 0.50
CA LYS A 105 19.82 4.08 1.06
C LYS A 105 18.56 4.72 1.62
N SER A 106 18.61 5.15 2.88
CA SER A 106 17.52 5.88 3.53
C SER A 106 17.34 7.25 2.88
N LYS A 107 16.09 7.60 2.53
CA LYS A 107 15.78 8.95 2.04
C LYS A 107 15.91 10.01 3.12
N SER A 108 15.57 9.68 4.37
CA SER A 108 15.55 10.62 5.48
C SER A 108 16.96 10.88 6.03
N THR A 109 17.72 9.83 6.32
CA THR A 109 19.05 9.94 6.96
C THR A 109 20.22 9.95 5.98
N GLN A 110 19.99 9.54 4.72
CA GLN A 110 21.04 9.33 3.72
C GLN A 110 22.05 8.23 4.07
N GLU A 111 21.84 7.50 5.16
CA GLU A 111 22.65 6.34 5.55
C GLU A 111 22.29 5.10 4.73
N TYR A 112 23.23 4.16 4.64
CA TYR A 112 23.01 2.89 3.98
C TYR A 112 22.42 1.88 4.95
N LYS A 113 21.44 1.09 4.50
CA LYS A 113 20.83 0.04 5.32
C LYS A 113 20.79 -1.26 4.56
N THR A 114 21.00 -2.37 5.25
CA THR A 114 20.87 -3.71 4.65
C THR A 114 19.64 -4.42 5.18
N PHE A 115 18.83 -4.93 4.26
CA PHE A 115 17.72 -5.84 4.56
C PHE A 115 18.07 -7.25 4.10
N PHE A 116 17.90 -8.23 4.97
CA PHE A 116 18.05 -9.64 4.64
C PHE A 116 16.70 -10.32 4.66
N PHE A 117 16.48 -11.23 3.71
CA PHE A 117 15.25 -12.00 3.57
C PHE A 117 15.59 -13.48 3.48
N LYS A 118 14.84 -14.32 4.20
CA LYS A 118 14.92 -15.78 4.10
C LYS A 118 13.54 -16.42 4.22
N ASP A 119 13.45 -17.70 3.92
CA ASP A 119 12.24 -18.52 4.03
C ASP A 119 11.00 -17.88 3.37
N GLN A 120 11.19 -17.29 2.18
CA GLN A 120 10.10 -16.71 1.41
C GLN A 120 9.10 -17.79 1.02
N LYS A 121 7.86 -17.62 1.48
CA LYS A 121 6.68 -18.40 1.12
C LYS A 121 5.67 -17.47 0.47
N GLU A 122 4.59 -18.04 -0.08
CA GLU A 122 3.51 -17.27 -0.72
C GLU A 122 2.95 -16.16 0.19
N GLU A 123 2.76 -16.47 1.48
CA GLU A 123 2.11 -15.59 2.47
C GLU A 123 3.03 -15.06 3.57
N SER A 124 4.33 -15.33 3.52
CA SER A 124 5.24 -14.89 4.59
C SER A 124 6.68 -14.78 4.15
N VAL A 125 7.43 -13.89 4.80
CA VAL A 125 8.88 -13.79 4.66
C VAL A 125 9.52 -13.46 6.01
N LEU A 126 10.72 -13.99 6.27
CA LEU A 126 11.52 -13.56 7.40
C LEU A 126 12.45 -12.42 6.98
N ILE A 127 12.46 -11.33 7.74
CA ILE A 127 13.31 -10.15 7.49
C ILE A 127 14.29 -9.90 8.64
N HIS A 128 15.46 -9.36 8.32
CA HIS A 128 16.39 -8.80 9.31
C HIS A 128 16.94 -7.45 8.83
N MET A 129 17.05 -6.47 9.73
CA MET A 129 17.32 -5.06 9.36
C MET A 129 18.22 -4.27 10.34
N ASP A 130 18.96 -4.93 11.22
CA ASP A 130 19.70 -4.27 12.32
C ASP A 130 20.89 -3.41 11.89
N TYR A 131 21.23 -3.36 10.60
CA TYR A 131 22.50 -2.77 10.16
C TYR A 131 22.31 -1.49 9.35
N SER A 132 22.76 -0.38 9.93
CA SER A 132 23.01 0.88 9.24
C SER A 132 24.52 1.09 9.06
N PHE A 133 24.92 1.70 7.95
CA PHE A 133 26.30 1.91 7.56
C PHE A 133 26.52 3.32 7.01
N PRO A 134 27.67 3.96 7.30
CA PRO A 134 28.04 5.25 6.73
C PRO A 134 28.37 5.16 5.23
N THR A 135 28.79 4.00 4.72
CA THR A 135 29.20 3.82 3.33
C THR A 135 28.51 2.63 2.65
N GLN A 136 28.34 2.72 1.33
CA GLN A 136 27.76 1.62 0.54
C GLN A 136 28.64 0.37 0.59
N ASP A 137 29.96 0.53 0.57
CA ASP A 137 30.91 -0.57 0.61
C ASP A 137 30.80 -1.39 1.90
N GLU A 138 30.57 -0.72 3.03
CA GLU A 138 30.32 -1.41 4.30
C GLU A 138 29.00 -2.17 4.30
N ALA A 139 27.94 -1.58 3.73
CA ALA A 139 26.66 -2.25 3.56
C ALA A 139 26.75 -3.47 2.63
N ILE A 140 27.52 -3.37 1.54
CA ILE A 140 27.81 -4.49 0.63
C ILE A 140 28.59 -5.58 1.36
N LYS A 141 29.53 -5.23 2.24
CA LYS A 141 30.32 -6.20 3.03
C LYS A 141 29.56 -6.77 4.23
N SER A 142 28.33 -6.32 4.50
CA SER A 142 27.53 -6.87 5.57
C SER A 142 27.11 -8.32 5.26
N ALA A 143 27.22 -9.17 6.28
CA ALA A 143 26.78 -10.55 6.25
C ALA A 143 25.46 -10.69 7.04
N TYR A 144 24.66 -11.69 6.67
CA TYR A 144 23.44 -12.00 7.41
C TYR A 144 23.80 -12.59 8.78
N PRO A 145 22.96 -12.35 9.81
CA PRO A 145 23.18 -12.96 11.13
C PRO A 145 22.86 -14.46 11.08
N THR A 146 23.74 -15.30 11.64
CA THR A 146 23.39 -16.70 11.92
C THR A 146 22.68 -16.79 13.26
N GLU A 147 21.71 -17.70 13.36
CA GLU A 147 21.07 -18.04 14.63
C GLU A 147 22.14 -18.52 15.63
N THR A 148 22.45 -17.71 16.64
CA THR A 148 23.28 -18.16 17.74
C THR A 148 22.51 -19.22 18.53
N LYS A 149 22.92 -20.48 18.40
CA LYS A 149 22.65 -21.50 19.41
C LYS A 149 23.21 -21.02 20.74
N THR A 150 22.34 -20.50 21.62
CA THR A 150 22.34 -20.55 23.10
C THR A 150 21.76 -19.26 23.71
N THR A 151 20.45 -19.10 23.63
CA THR A 151 19.62 -18.79 24.81
C THR A 151 18.16 -18.88 24.38
N THR A 152 17.49 -19.97 24.75
CA THR A 152 16.04 -20.02 24.87
C THR A 152 15.62 -18.98 25.92
N LYS A 153 15.49 -17.72 25.52
CA LYS A 153 14.58 -16.81 26.18
C LYS A 153 13.29 -16.87 25.41
N THR A 154 12.29 -17.49 26.02
CA THR A 154 10.88 -17.25 25.68
C THR A 154 10.70 -15.73 25.61
N ILE A 155 10.48 -15.19 24.42
CA ILE A 155 10.11 -13.78 24.27
C ILE A 155 8.68 -13.69 24.78
N THR A 156 8.52 -13.42 26.08
CA THR A 156 7.26 -12.95 26.63
C THR A 156 7.00 -11.57 26.03
N ALA A 157 5.81 -11.37 25.48
CA ALA A 157 5.38 -10.27 24.62
C ALA A 157 5.39 -8.85 25.24
N ASP A 158 6.14 -8.62 26.32
CA ASP A 158 6.00 -7.39 27.12
C ASP A 158 7.11 -6.36 26.97
N ASN A 159 8.17 -6.61 26.19
CA ASN A 159 9.08 -5.52 25.79
C ASN A 159 10.00 -5.87 24.60
N PRO A 160 9.65 -5.51 23.35
CA PRO A 160 10.51 -5.72 22.18
C PRO A 160 11.76 -4.82 22.13
N HIS A 161 11.93 -3.88 23.07
CA HIS A 161 13.03 -2.91 23.06
C HIS A 161 14.27 -3.32 23.89
N GLY A 162 14.28 -4.51 24.50
CA GLY A 162 15.41 -5.00 25.28
C GLY A 162 16.60 -5.44 24.41
N ASN A 163 17.64 -4.60 24.33
CA ASN A 163 18.94 -4.79 23.65
C ASN A 163 19.03 -4.54 22.13
N MET A 164 18.02 -3.95 21.49
CA MET A 164 18.05 -3.41 20.11
C MET A 164 18.61 -4.33 18.99
N LYS A 165 18.69 -5.64 19.21
CA LYS A 165 19.03 -6.61 18.16
C LYS A 165 17.73 -7.31 17.77
N PHE A 166 17.13 -6.92 16.64
CA PHE A 166 15.97 -7.63 16.14
C PHE A 166 16.46 -8.97 15.58
N GLY A 167 15.89 -10.08 16.06
CA GLY A 167 16.07 -11.36 15.38
C GLY A 167 15.46 -11.34 13.97
N TRP A 168 15.40 -12.50 13.33
CA TRP A 168 14.59 -12.66 12.12
C TRP A 168 13.12 -12.40 12.44
N LEU A 169 12.55 -11.34 11.88
CA LEU A 169 11.16 -10.96 12.06
C LEU A 169 10.29 -11.65 11.01
N LYS A 170 9.27 -12.39 11.45
CA LYS A 170 8.28 -12.96 10.54
C LYS A 170 7.31 -11.87 10.12
N LEU A 171 7.34 -11.53 8.84
CA LEU A 171 6.33 -10.73 8.20
C LEU A 171 5.29 -11.66 7.57
N GLU A 172 4.03 -11.36 7.82
CA GLU A 172 2.92 -12.01 7.15
C GLU A 172 2.48 -11.09 6.03
N LYS A 173 2.32 -11.62 4.82
CA LYS A 173 1.80 -10.84 3.72
C LYS A 173 0.45 -10.30 4.16
N GLU A 174 0.25 -8.99 4.02
CA GLU A 174 -1.09 -8.46 4.16
C GLU A 174 -1.88 -9.13 3.05
N GLU A 175 -2.76 -10.06 3.40
CA GLU A 175 -3.74 -10.55 2.44
C GLU A 175 -4.34 -9.31 1.80
N ASP A 176 -4.34 -9.24 0.46
CA ASP A 176 -5.11 -8.22 -0.25
C ASP A 176 -6.50 -8.27 0.38
N LYS A 177 -6.84 -7.26 1.21
CA LYS A 177 -8.00 -7.36 2.11
C LYS A 177 -9.18 -7.78 1.26
N VAL A 178 -9.61 -9.04 1.42
CA VAL A 178 -10.72 -9.59 0.65
C VAL A 178 -11.88 -8.67 0.95
N GLN A 179 -12.26 -7.89 -0.05
CA GLN A 179 -13.27 -6.88 0.14
C GLN A 179 -14.57 -7.63 0.37
N ASN A 180 -15.15 -7.49 1.56
CA ASN A 180 -16.44 -8.08 1.84
C ASN A 180 -17.51 -7.27 1.11
N MET A 181 -17.75 -7.64 -0.15
CA MET A 181 -18.67 -6.95 -1.05
C MET A 181 -20.12 -6.99 -0.54
N ASP A 182 -20.47 -7.98 0.28
CA ASP A 182 -21.78 -8.06 0.92
C ASP A 182 -21.98 -6.96 1.97
N LYS A 183 -20.94 -6.62 2.75
CA LYS A 183 -21.00 -5.50 3.71
C LYS A 183 -21.11 -4.14 3.01
N LEU A 184 -20.54 -4.04 1.81
CA LEU A 184 -20.59 -2.84 0.98
C LEU A 184 -21.89 -2.71 0.19
N LYS A 185 -22.90 -3.55 0.43
CA LYS A 185 -24.21 -3.38 -0.21
C LYS A 185 -24.85 -2.06 0.22
N GLY A 186 -25.07 -1.16 -0.74
CA GLY A 186 -25.64 0.15 -0.48
C GLY A 186 -25.53 1.11 -1.66
N VAL A 187 -26.02 2.32 -1.44
CA VAL A 187 -25.89 3.48 -2.34
C VAL A 187 -24.87 4.44 -1.73
N TYR A 188 -23.89 4.84 -2.52
CA TYR A 188 -22.76 5.66 -2.10
C TYR A 188 -22.66 6.87 -3.02
N GLY A 189 -22.71 8.07 -2.44
CA GLY A 189 -22.56 9.32 -3.15
C GLY A 189 -21.16 9.89 -2.99
N SER A 190 -20.64 10.52 -4.04
CA SER A 190 -19.45 11.37 -3.95
C SER A 190 -19.77 12.68 -3.20
N GLU A 191 -18.74 13.47 -2.90
CA GLU A 191 -18.96 14.85 -2.46
C GLU A 191 -19.76 15.62 -3.53
N ILE A 192 -20.59 16.57 -3.08
CA ILE A 192 -21.36 17.44 -3.95
C ILE A 192 -20.42 18.47 -4.57
N ILE A 193 -20.37 18.48 -5.90
CA ILE A 193 -19.58 19.45 -6.66
C ILE A 193 -20.31 20.78 -6.67
N MET A 194 -19.59 21.86 -6.34
CA MET A 194 -20.13 23.21 -6.21
C MET A 194 -19.53 24.14 -7.27
N LYS A 195 -20.36 24.95 -7.93
CA LYS A 195 -19.94 26.05 -8.80
C LYS A 195 -20.58 27.35 -8.32
N GLU A 196 -19.75 28.34 -8.00
CA GLU A 196 -20.21 29.65 -7.49
C GLU A 196 -21.17 29.51 -6.29
N GLY A 197 -20.91 28.55 -5.40
CA GLY A 197 -21.74 28.29 -4.22
C GLY A 197 -23.04 27.54 -4.51
N ASN A 198 -23.32 27.14 -5.76
CA ASN A 198 -24.48 26.34 -6.12
C ASN A 198 -24.08 24.87 -6.37
N PRO A 199 -24.86 23.89 -5.89
CA PRO A 199 -24.61 22.48 -6.18
C PRO A 199 -24.84 22.21 -7.67
N THR A 200 -23.86 21.61 -8.35
CA THR A 200 -23.90 21.36 -9.80
C THR A 200 -23.93 19.89 -10.16
N ALA A 201 -23.21 19.04 -9.45
CA ALA A 201 -23.11 17.61 -9.80
C ALA A 201 -22.77 16.70 -8.62
N GLN A 202 -23.09 15.42 -8.75
CA GLN A 202 -22.69 14.34 -7.86
C GLN A 202 -22.62 13.01 -8.62
N TYR A 203 -21.65 12.16 -8.26
CA TYR A 203 -21.56 10.78 -8.73
C TYR A 203 -22.12 9.82 -7.68
N VAL A 204 -22.91 8.84 -8.11
CA VAL A 204 -23.56 7.88 -7.22
C VAL A 204 -23.28 6.46 -7.68
N PHE A 205 -22.83 5.63 -6.75
CA PHE A 205 -22.47 4.23 -6.95
C PHE A 205 -23.44 3.36 -6.16
N LYS A 206 -24.06 2.39 -6.81
CA LYS A 206 -24.87 1.38 -6.12
C LYS A 206 -24.14 0.04 -6.21
N ILE A 207 -23.81 -0.55 -5.08
CA ILE A 207 -23.18 -1.88 -5.03
C ILE A 207 -24.26 -2.92 -4.79
N ASN A 208 -24.22 -4.02 -5.55
CA ASN A 208 -25.09 -5.17 -5.38
C ASN A 208 -26.61 -4.83 -5.46
N SER A 209 -26.97 -3.82 -6.23
CA SER A 209 -28.32 -3.67 -6.80
C SER A 209 -28.35 -4.30 -8.20
N ASP A 210 -29.46 -4.95 -8.51
CA ASP A 210 -29.61 -5.70 -9.76
C ASP A 210 -29.71 -4.77 -10.99
N GLU A 211 -30.04 -3.49 -10.78
CA GLU A 211 -30.16 -2.48 -11.84
C GLU A 211 -29.66 -1.12 -11.28
N ASP A 212 -28.81 -0.45 -12.08
CA ASP A 212 -27.97 0.73 -11.80
C ASP A 212 -26.80 0.48 -10.83
N ALA A 213 -25.56 0.75 -11.28
CA ALA A 213 -24.39 0.78 -10.39
C ALA A 213 -23.55 2.07 -10.49
N PHE A 214 -23.80 2.93 -11.48
CA PHE A 214 -23.16 4.25 -11.62
C PHE A 214 -24.09 5.27 -12.27
N LEU A 215 -24.25 6.41 -11.58
CA LEU A 215 -25.17 7.48 -11.96
C LEU A 215 -24.49 8.84 -11.80
N PHE A 216 -24.62 9.69 -12.81
CA PHE A 216 -24.25 11.10 -12.74
C PHE A 216 -25.51 11.96 -12.58
N ARG A 217 -25.64 12.54 -11.37
CA ARG A 217 -26.68 13.49 -11.03
C ARG A 217 -26.17 14.91 -11.31
N ALA A 218 -26.93 15.70 -12.05
CA ALA A 218 -26.60 17.10 -12.31
C ALA A 218 -27.77 18.01 -11.96
N ASN A 219 -27.46 19.20 -11.46
CA ASN A 219 -28.47 20.21 -11.17
C ASN A 219 -28.86 20.95 -12.45
N MET A 220 -30.01 20.56 -13.02
CA MET A 220 -30.54 21.13 -14.26
C MET A 220 -31.57 22.25 -14.00
N GLY A 221 -31.49 22.92 -12.85
CA GLY A 221 -32.34 24.07 -12.49
C GLY A 221 -33.63 23.72 -11.75
N LYS A 222 -33.84 22.46 -11.36
CA LYS A 222 -34.96 22.00 -10.50
C LYS A 222 -34.52 21.02 -9.40
N GLY A 223 -33.23 21.06 -9.02
CA GLY A 223 -32.59 20.06 -8.16
C GLY A 223 -31.73 19.07 -8.96
N PHE A 224 -31.14 18.10 -8.26
CA PHE A 224 -30.41 17.01 -8.91
C PHE A 224 -31.38 16.12 -9.68
N GLY A 225 -31.28 16.16 -11.00
CA GLY A 225 -31.89 15.19 -11.90
C GLY A 225 -30.82 14.30 -12.52
N ASP A 226 -31.19 13.08 -12.89
CA ASP A 226 -30.32 12.17 -13.62
C ASP A 226 -30.07 12.74 -15.02
N SER A 227 -28.81 12.91 -15.38
CA SER A 227 -28.43 13.50 -16.69
C SER A 227 -27.57 12.56 -17.54
N ALA A 228 -26.89 11.61 -16.91
CA ALA A 228 -26.28 10.47 -17.58
C ALA A 228 -26.21 9.29 -16.61
N SER A 229 -26.55 8.09 -17.07
CA SER A 229 -26.52 6.88 -16.26
C SER A 229 -26.10 5.67 -17.08
N PHE A 230 -25.62 4.64 -16.38
CA PHE A 230 -25.54 3.29 -16.93
C PHE A 230 -26.54 2.37 -16.24
N ILE A 231 -27.19 1.54 -17.03
CA ILE A 231 -27.82 0.32 -16.56
C ILE A 231 -26.75 -0.77 -16.68
N LEU A 232 -26.42 -1.37 -15.52
CA LEU A 232 -25.26 -2.24 -15.36
C LEU A 232 -25.72 -3.59 -14.83
N LYS A 233 -25.27 -4.67 -15.46
CA LYS A 233 -25.45 -6.04 -14.99
C LYS A 233 -24.12 -6.58 -14.51
N LYS A 234 -24.01 -6.96 -13.23
CA LYS A 234 -22.78 -7.56 -12.71
C LYS A 234 -22.54 -8.91 -13.40
N VAL A 235 -21.35 -9.10 -13.97
CA VAL A 235 -20.98 -10.32 -14.71
C VAL A 235 -19.74 -11.01 -14.16
N ALA A 236 -18.90 -10.32 -13.39
CA ALA A 236 -17.79 -10.94 -12.66
C ALA A 236 -17.38 -10.14 -11.41
N THR A 237 -16.69 -10.81 -10.50
CA THR A 237 -16.15 -10.24 -9.26
C THR A 237 -14.84 -10.94 -8.92
N ASP A 238 -13.84 -10.18 -8.50
CA ASP A 238 -12.58 -10.64 -7.91
C ASP A 238 -12.40 -9.88 -6.59
N GLU A 239 -12.84 -10.50 -5.49
CA GLU A 239 -12.89 -9.87 -4.17
C GLU A 239 -11.51 -9.56 -3.59
N ALA A 240 -10.49 -10.36 -3.95
CA ALA A 240 -9.11 -10.12 -3.55
C ALA A 240 -8.63 -8.77 -4.11
N LYS A 241 -8.95 -8.48 -5.37
CA LYS A 241 -8.58 -7.20 -6.00
C LYS A 241 -9.58 -6.07 -5.73
N GLY A 242 -10.71 -6.35 -5.06
CA GLY A 242 -11.84 -5.43 -4.99
C GLY A 242 -12.41 -5.06 -6.36
N GLN A 243 -12.28 -5.94 -7.36
CA GLN A 243 -12.70 -5.69 -8.75
C GLN A 243 -14.12 -6.21 -9.00
N LEU A 244 -14.95 -5.36 -9.58
CA LEU A 244 -16.29 -5.66 -10.05
C LEU A 244 -16.36 -5.39 -11.55
N ILE A 245 -16.93 -6.31 -12.32
CA ILE A 245 -17.12 -6.14 -13.76
C ILE A 245 -18.60 -6.15 -14.07
N TYR A 246 -19.03 -5.11 -14.77
CA TYR A 246 -20.40 -4.92 -15.18
C TYR A 246 -20.49 -4.85 -16.70
N GLU A 247 -21.45 -5.58 -17.26
CA GLU A 247 -21.92 -5.38 -18.63
C GLU A 247 -22.84 -4.16 -18.65
N VAL A 248 -22.61 -3.24 -19.59
CA VAL A 248 -23.48 -2.10 -19.86
C VAL A 248 -24.67 -2.58 -20.69
N THR A 249 -25.81 -2.77 -20.05
CA THR A 249 -27.06 -3.18 -20.71
C THR A 249 -27.89 -1.98 -21.19
N GLY A 250 -27.58 -0.78 -20.70
CA GLY A 250 -28.14 0.48 -21.18
C GLY A 250 -27.27 1.67 -20.78
N SER A 251 -27.31 2.73 -21.57
CA SER A 251 -26.52 3.94 -21.34
C SER A 251 -27.25 5.18 -21.82
N THR A 252 -27.27 6.25 -21.03
CA THR A 252 -27.97 7.50 -21.35
C THR A 252 -27.05 8.72 -21.25
N GLY A 253 -27.42 9.82 -21.92
CA GLY A 253 -26.69 11.09 -21.85
C GLY A 253 -25.24 10.98 -22.35
N TYR A 254 -24.29 11.55 -21.61
CA TYR A 254 -22.86 11.54 -21.97
C TYR A 254 -22.23 10.14 -22.07
N TYR A 255 -22.94 9.11 -21.61
CA TYR A 255 -22.53 7.71 -21.65
C TYR A 255 -23.11 6.92 -22.83
N GLU A 256 -23.94 7.54 -23.66
CA GLU A 256 -24.54 6.91 -24.83
C GLU A 256 -23.47 6.26 -25.76
N GLY A 257 -23.82 5.12 -26.35
CA GLY A 257 -22.93 4.33 -27.22
C GLY A 257 -22.07 3.29 -26.50
N ARG A 258 -22.25 3.11 -25.19
CA ARG A 258 -21.50 2.14 -24.37
C ARG A 258 -22.21 0.79 -24.18
N THR A 259 -23.46 0.65 -24.63
CA THR A 259 -24.22 -0.60 -24.49
C THR A 259 -23.48 -1.78 -25.16
N GLY A 260 -23.41 -2.92 -24.47
CA GLY A 260 -22.65 -4.11 -24.87
C GLY A 260 -21.17 -4.09 -24.50
N GLN A 261 -20.67 -3.00 -23.89
CA GLN A 261 -19.31 -2.92 -23.36
C GLN A 261 -19.29 -3.27 -21.87
N TYR A 262 -18.08 -3.38 -21.31
CA TYR A 262 -17.83 -3.83 -19.95
C TYR A 262 -17.08 -2.76 -19.15
N LEU A 263 -17.68 -2.33 -18.04
CA LEU A 263 -17.05 -1.42 -17.08
C LEU A 263 -16.34 -2.22 -15.98
N THR A 264 -15.10 -1.84 -15.73
CA THR A 264 -14.30 -2.34 -14.61
C THR A 264 -14.34 -1.32 -13.49
N ILE A 265 -14.90 -1.71 -12.35
CA ILE A 265 -15.01 -0.88 -11.15
C ILE A 265 -14.15 -1.51 -10.07
N TYR A 266 -13.34 -0.69 -9.40
CA TYR A 266 -12.63 -1.07 -8.19
C TYR A 266 -13.26 -0.42 -6.97
N VAL A 267 -13.32 -1.17 -5.87
CA VAL A 267 -13.88 -0.72 -4.60
C VAL A 267 -12.91 -1.04 -3.49
N LYS A 268 -12.75 -0.11 -2.55
CA LYS A 268 -12.06 -0.33 -1.28
C LYS A 268 -12.94 0.16 -0.14
N ASP A 269 -13.18 -0.70 0.85
CA ASP A 269 -13.73 -0.29 2.13
C ASP A 269 -12.68 0.52 2.88
N ILE A 270 -13.01 1.77 3.22
CA ILE A 270 -12.15 2.64 4.03
C ILE A 270 -12.64 2.71 5.48
N SER A 271 -13.70 1.97 5.80
CA SER A 271 -14.23 1.79 7.14
C SER A 271 -14.10 0.32 7.55
N ALA A 272 -14.11 0.00 8.85
CA ALA A 272 -14.13 -1.40 9.28
C ALA A 272 -15.55 -2.01 9.21
N ASP A 273 -16.56 -1.15 9.08
CA ASP A 273 -17.99 -1.44 9.19
C ASP A 273 -18.76 -1.29 7.85
N GLY A 274 -18.08 -0.94 6.76
CA GLY A 274 -18.68 -0.72 5.44
C GLY A 274 -19.46 0.60 5.29
N ALA A 275 -19.37 1.52 6.27
CA ALA A 275 -20.01 2.83 6.22
C ALA A 275 -19.39 3.80 5.21
N LYS A 276 -18.14 3.55 4.76
CA LYS A 276 -17.42 4.37 3.79
C LYS A 276 -16.66 3.53 2.78
N ALA A 277 -16.79 3.87 1.51
CA ALA A 277 -16.06 3.23 0.42
C ALA A 277 -15.38 4.27 -0.48
N THR A 278 -14.30 3.86 -1.14
CA THR A 278 -13.73 4.59 -2.27
C THR A 278 -13.84 3.74 -3.53
N PHE A 279 -14.14 4.40 -4.64
CA PHE A 279 -14.47 3.75 -5.90
C PHE A 279 -13.59 4.27 -7.01
N ALA A 280 -13.29 3.43 -8.00
CA ALA A 280 -12.70 3.89 -9.26
C ALA A 280 -13.33 3.14 -10.43
N ILE A 281 -13.75 3.88 -11.45
CA ILE A 281 -14.03 3.28 -12.77
C ILE A 281 -12.71 3.26 -13.52
N ALA A 282 -12.20 2.08 -13.85
CA ALA A 282 -10.92 1.95 -14.52
C ALA A 282 -11.08 1.97 -16.05
N THR A 283 -10.15 2.63 -16.73
CA THR A 283 -10.05 2.72 -18.18
C THR A 283 -8.79 2.03 -18.69
N LYS A 284 -8.83 1.51 -19.92
CA LYS A 284 -7.74 0.76 -20.57
C LYS A 284 -6.44 1.56 -20.66
N ASP A 285 -6.55 2.86 -20.89
CA ASP A 285 -5.48 3.77 -21.26
C ASP A 285 -5.21 4.85 -20.18
N GLY A 286 -5.85 4.73 -19.02
CA GLY A 286 -5.79 5.75 -17.97
C GLY A 286 -6.59 7.03 -18.28
N SER A 287 -7.48 6.99 -19.29
CA SER A 287 -8.41 8.07 -19.58
C SER A 287 -9.24 8.47 -18.36
N ASN A 288 -9.47 9.77 -18.24
CA ASN A 288 -10.12 10.43 -17.11
C ASN A 288 -11.67 10.45 -17.16
N SER A 289 -12.27 9.84 -18.18
CA SER A 289 -13.73 9.71 -18.33
C SER A 289 -14.08 8.49 -19.17
N VAL A 290 -15.25 7.91 -18.93
CA VAL A 290 -15.84 6.83 -19.75
C VAL A 290 -16.94 7.32 -20.70
N ALA A 291 -17.05 8.63 -20.92
CA ALA A 291 -17.99 9.21 -21.88
C ALA A 291 -17.85 8.57 -23.27
N GLY A 292 -18.95 8.44 -24.03
CA GLY A 292 -18.94 7.82 -25.36
C GLY A 292 -17.95 8.49 -26.32
N SER A 293 -17.77 9.81 -26.19
CA SER A 293 -16.82 10.62 -26.98
C SER A 293 -15.34 10.26 -26.77
N LYS A 294 -15.00 9.48 -25.74
CA LYS A 294 -13.61 9.06 -25.45
C LYS A 294 -13.15 7.85 -26.27
N GLY A 295 -14.01 7.27 -27.11
CA GLY A 295 -13.63 6.11 -27.93
C GLY A 295 -13.48 4.83 -27.10
N ASP A 296 -12.49 4.00 -27.42
CA ASP A 296 -12.32 2.66 -26.86
C ASP A 296 -11.52 2.64 -25.55
N VAL A 297 -12.12 3.18 -24.48
CA VAL A 297 -11.47 3.33 -23.16
C VAL A 297 -11.92 2.30 -22.13
N VAL A 298 -12.92 1.47 -22.44
CA VAL A 298 -13.47 0.41 -21.55
C VAL A 298 -13.48 -0.93 -22.28
N GLY A 299 -13.68 -2.04 -21.56
CA GLY A 299 -13.62 -3.39 -22.14
C GLY A 299 -14.70 -3.60 -23.22
N LYS A 300 -14.34 -4.13 -24.38
CA LYS A 300 -15.30 -4.64 -25.38
C LYS A 300 -15.66 -6.09 -25.11
N THR A 301 -14.79 -6.82 -24.43
CA THR A 301 -15.03 -8.18 -23.92
C THR A 301 -14.80 -8.23 -22.42
N ILE A 302 -15.28 -9.30 -21.79
CA ILE A 302 -15.05 -9.53 -20.36
C ILE A 302 -13.57 -9.77 -20.05
N GLU A 303 -12.81 -10.39 -20.96
CA GLU A 303 -11.36 -10.61 -20.83
C GLU A 303 -10.61 -9.29 -20.85
N GLU A 304 -10.96 -8.38 -21.77
CA GLU A 304 -10.39 -7.03 -21.77
C GLU A 304 -10.69 -6.31 -20.46
N ALA A 305 -11.93 -6.37 -19.97
CA ALA A 305 -12.32 -5.74 -18.70
C ALA A 305 -11.55 -6.29 -17.49
N LYS A 306 -11.35 -7.61 -17.42
CA LYS A 306 -10.54 -8.26 -16.36
C LYS A 306 -9.09 -7.78 -16.35
N ALA A 307 -8.54 -7.46 -17.52
CA ALA A 307 -7.15 -7.02 -17.67
C ALA A 307 -6.92 -5.53 -17.34
N ILE A 308 -7.98 -4.70 -17.31
CA ILE A 308 -7.86 -3.28 -16.94
C ILE A 308 -7.43 -3.17 -15.48
N LYS A 309 -6.30 -2.50 -15.22
CA LYS A 309 -5.75 -2.33 -13.88
C LYS A 309 -6.45 -1.21 -13.10
N ALA A 310 -6.45 -1.33 -11.78
CA ALA A 310 -6.85 -0.25 -10.89
C ALA A 310 -5.95 0.98 -11.09
N PRO A 311 -6.46 2.19 -10.83
CA PRO A 311 -5.60 3.38 -10.82
C PRO A 311 -4.61 3.33 -9.67
N GLU A 312 -3.43 3.92 -9.89
CA GLU A 312 -2.43 4.12 -8.85
C GLU A 312 -3.03 4.84 -7.63
N ALA A 313 -2.56 4.52 -6.43
CA ALA A 313 -3.14 5.07 -5.19
C ALA A 313 -3.08 6.61 -5.11
N SER A 314 -2.13 7.24 -5.81
CA SER A 314 -1.98 8.70 -5.90
C SER A 314 -2.99 9.37 -6.83
N GLN A 315 -3.69 8.62 -7.68
CA GLN A 315 -4.70 9.15 -8.58
C GLN A 315 -6.02 9.31 -7.84
N VAL A 316 -6.15 10.38 -7.08
CA VAL A 316 -7.36 10.70 -6.30
C VAL A 316 -8.22 11.69 -7.10
N TRP A 317 -9.53 11.52 -7.03
CA TRP A 317 -10.48 12.43 -7.66
C TRP A 317 -10.56 13.74 -6.87
N GLU A 318 -10.39 14.87 -7.56
CA GLU A 318 -10.36 16.22 -6.98
C GLU A 318 -11.67 16.97 -7.23
N ASN A 319 -12.81 16.27 -7.14
CA ASN A 319 -14.16 16.86 -7.30
C ASN A 319 -14.41 17.54 -8.67
N ASP A 320 -13.72 17.09 -9.72
CA ASP A 320 -13.88 17.59 -11.09
C ASP A 320 -14.94 16.78 -11.85
N MET A 321 -15.97 17.47 -12.35
CA MET A 321 -17.10 16.88 -13.09
C MET A 321 -16.68 16.06 -14.31
N MET A 322 -15.59 16.41 -14.98
CA MET A 322 -15.20 15.81 -16.26
C MET A 322 -14.01 14.85 -16.15
N ASN A 323 -13.38 14.77 -14.97
CA ASN A 323 -12.15 14.03 -14.73
C ASN A 323 -12.28 13.07 -13.54
N TYR A 324 -13.15 12.07 -13.65
CA TYR A 324 -13.51 11.13 -12.58
C TYR A 324 -13.04 9.68 -12.83
N ALA A 325 -12.93 9.24 -14.08
CA ALA A 325 -12.49 7.88 -14.38
C ALA A 325 -10.98 7.75 -14.16
N HIS A 326 -10.55 6.53 -13.89
CA HIS A 326 -9.20 6.16 -13.51
C HIS A 326 -8.64 6.98 -12.33
N LYS A 327 -9.54 7.39 -11.42
CA LYS A 327 -9.22 8.05 -10.16
C LYS A 327 -10.04 7.46 -9.02
N TRP A 328 -9.46 7.40 -7.84
CA TRP A 328 -10.11 6.99 -6.60
C TRP A 328 -11.03 8.11 -6.11
N MET A 329 -12.34 7.86 -6.17
CA MET A 329 -13.42 8.73 -5.72
C MET A 329 -13.82 8.37 -4.30
N PRO A 330 -13.58 9.25 -3.31
CA PRO A 330 -14.11 9.07 -1.97
C PRO A 330 -15.64 9.21 -2.00
N THR A 331 -16.33 8.35 -1.27
CA THR A 331 -17.80 8.39 -1.17
C THR A 331 -18.28 8.22 0.26
N THR A 332 -19.51 8.62 0.49
CA THR A 332 -20.26 8.38 1.73
C THR A 332 -21.53 7.62 1.40
N ARG A 333 -21.93 6.72 2.31
CA ARG A 333 -23.24 6.07 2.22
C ARG A 333 -24.35 7.14 2.26
N GLU A 334 -25.26 7.08 1.29
CA GLU A 334 -26.48 7.92 1.25
C GLU A 334 -27.48 7.50 2.34
#